data_AF-A0A1H9HAN7-F1
#
_entry.id   AF-A0A1H9HAN7-F1
#
_cell.length_a   1.000
_cell.length_b   1.000
_cell.length_c   1.000
_cell.angle_alpha   90.00
_cell.angle_beta   90.00
_cell.angle_gamma   90.00
#
_symmetry.space_group_name_H-M   'P 1'
#
loop_
_entity.id
_entity.type
_entity.pdbx_description
1 polymer ?
#
loop_
_entity_poly.entity_id
_entity_poly.type
_entity_poly.pdbx_seq_one_letter_code
_entity_poly.pdbx_strand_id
1 'polypeptide(L)'
;MWEFEGKKIGVEPDVLITFTVGDPEKRVHLIVESKYRGNPQRVSQWAEQLSAYRQSIDSEVIDPADYVVYMALDGLSSRHISNTDLIADAYANSDIQATEIDNLSFVLIGWMDLVKACASVEPVNSGEQRILDDMTKALNLFGYSFIETPRGLEKLKPLTAGTSTLRALALEEI
;
A
#
# COMPACT_ATOMS: atom_id res chain seq x y z
N MET A 1 -26.06 -10.88 -25.45
CA MET A 1 -26.79 -10.86 -24.18
C MET A 1 -26.21 -12.01 -23.38
N TRP A 2 -25.38 -11.72 -22.38
CA TRP A 2 -24.72 -12.77 -21.60
C TRP A 2 -25.76 -13.39 -20.66
N GLU A 3 -25.91 -14.71 -20.75
CA GLU A 3 -26.90 -15.46 -19.97
C GLU A 3 -26.54 -15.43 -18.48
N PHE A 4 -27.57 -15.28 -17.66
CA PHE A 4 -27.52 -14.86 -16.26
C PHE A 4 -27.03 -15.95 -15.28
N GLU A 5 -26.54 -17.10 -15.76
CA GLU A 5 -26.20 -18.28 -14.93
C GLU A 5 -24.70 -18.44 -14.60
N GLY A 6 -23.86 -17.46 -14.93
CA GLY A 6 -22.42 -17.46 -14.60
C GLY A 6 -22.01 -16.77 -13.29
N LYS A 7 -22.95 -16.11 -12.57
CA LYS A 7 -22.63 -15.35 -11.34
C LYS A 7 -22.62 -16.23 -10.08
N LYS A 8 -21.64 -17.14 -10.01
CA LYS A 8 -20.97 -17.50 -8.75
C LYS A 8 -19.50 -17.10 -8.85
N ILE A 9 -19.25 -15.88 -9.32
CA ILE A 9 -17.90 -15.34 -9.36
C ILE A 9 -17.73 -14.63 -8.03
N GLY A 10 -16.96 -15.22 -7.12
CA GLY A 10 -16.54 -14.57 -5.88
C GLY A 10 -15.93 -13.20 -6.19
N VAL A 11 -15.95 -12.30 -5.21
CA VAL A 11 -15.28 -11.01 -5.39
C VAL A 11 -13.78 -11.27 -5.49
N GLU A 12 -13.16 -10.85 -6.59
CA GLU A 12 -11.73 -10.96 -6.80
C GLU A 12 -11.00 -9.84 -6.05
N PRO A 13 -9.84 -10.10 -5.43
CA PRO A 13 -8.97 -9.03 -4.93
C PRO A 13 -8.36 -8.22 -6.08
N ASP A 14 -7.98 -6.97 -5.83
CA ASP A 14 -7.30 -6.14 -6.83
C ASP A 14 -5.97 -6.78 -7.28
N VAL A 15 -5.22 -7.36 -6.33
CA VAL A 15 -3.95 -8.03 -6.59
C VAL A 15 -3.75 -9.20 -5.62
N LEU A 16 -3.24 -10.32 -6.14
CA LEU A 16 -2.62 -11.38 -5.36
C LEU A 16 -1.13 -11.46 -5.70
N ILE A 17 -0.27 -11.38 -4.68
CA ILE A 17 1.19 -11.50 -4.82
C ILE A 17 1.66 -12.71 -4.02
N THR A 18 2.43 -13.58 -4.67
CA THR A 18 2.98 -14.79 -4.06
C THR A 18 4.50 -14.72 -4.04
N PHE A 19 5.10 -14.94 -2.88
CA PHE A 19 6.55 -14.95 -2.73
C PHE A 19 6.97 -15.84 -1.56
N THR A 20 8.26 -16.09 -1.43
CA THR A 20 8.83 -16.89 -0.34
C THR A 20 9.89 -16.10 0.42
N VAL A 21 9.98 -16.32 1.72
CA VAL A 21 10.90 -15.61 2.62
C VAL A 21 11.49 -16.56 3.66
N GLY A 22 12.69 -16.24 4.15
CA GLY A 22 13.32 -16.91 5.29
C GLY A 22 14.11 -18.18 4.95
N ASP A 23 14.74 -18.74 5.99
CA ASP A 23 15.44 -20.03 5.99
C ASP A 23 15.13 -20.73 7.34
N PRO A 24 14.26 -21.77 7.40
CA PRO A 24 13.66 -22.45 6.25
C PRO A 24 12.66 -21.57 5.48
N GLU A 25 12.51 -21.87 4.20
CA GLU A 25 11.65 -21.14 3.28
C GLU A 25 10.18 -21.19 3.72
N LYS A 26 9.53 -20.03 3.73
CA LYS A 26 8.11 -19.84 4.05
C LYS A 26 7.39 -19.14 2.93
N ARG A 27 6.30 -19.73 2.44
CA ARG A 27 5.45 -19.14 1.40
C ARG A 27 4.50 -18.12 2.01
N VAL A 28 4.47 -16.94 1.40
CA VAL A 28 3.60 -15.83 1.80
C VAL A 28 2.71 -15.45 0.63
N HIS A 29 1.41 -15.38 0.90
CA HIS A 29 0.43 -14.81 0.00
C HIS A 29 -0.01 -13.44 0.52
N LEU A 30 0.17 -12.41 -0.30
CA LEU A 30 -0.28 -11.06 -0.03
C LEU A 30 -1.48 -10.74 -0.93
N ILE A 31 -2.65 -10.61 -0.30
CA ILE A 31 -3.90 -10.20 -0.95
C ILE A 31 -4.04 -8.70 -0.75
N VAL A 32 -4.21 -7.94 -1.83
CA VAL A 32 -4.32 -6.48 -1.77
C VAL A 32 -5.69 -6.04 -2.24
N GLU A 33 -6.32 -5.17 -1.47
CA GLU A 33 -7.54 -4.45 -1.83
C GLU A 33 -7.30 -2.96 -1.65
N SER A 34 -7.47 -2.19 -2.72
CA SER A 34 -7.20 -0.75 -2.72
C SER A 34 -8.48 0.06 -2.85
N LYS A 35 -8.52 1.19 -2.15
CA LYS A 35 -9.58 2.18 -2.30
C LYS A 35 -9.01 3.52 -2.73
N TYR A 36 -9.77 4.24 -3.54
CA TYR A 36 -9.40 5.56 -4.02
C TYR A 36 -10.50 6.58 -3.71
N ARG A 37 -10.12 7.84 -3.46
CA ARG A 37 -11.02 9.00 -3.24
C ARG A 37 -12.04 8.82 -2.12
N GLY A 38 -11.62 8.24 -1.01
CA GLY A 38 -12.45 8.16 0.20
C GLY A 38 -13.58 7.14 0.13
N ASN A 39 -13.50 6.19 -0.82
CA ASN A 39 -14.32 4.99 -0.76
C ASN A 39 -13.92 4.16 0.47
N PRO A 40 -14.85 3.79 1.35
CA PRO A 40 -14.49 3.08 2.57
C PRO A 40 -14.12 1.62 2.28
N GLN A 41 -13.21 1.10 3.09
CA GLN A 41 -13.01 -0.35 3.21
C GLN A 41 -14.26 -1.02 3.80
N ARG A 42 -14.51 -2.27 3.41
CA ARG A 42 -15.68 -3.04 3.85
C ARG A 42 -15.27 -4.47 4.21
N VAL A 43 -15.42 -4.82 5.48
CA VAL A 43 -15.10 -6.17 5.99
C VAL A 43 -15.90 -7.26 5.27
N SER A 44 -17.15 -6.98 4.87
CA SER A 44 -17.95 -7.93 4.09
C SER A 44 -17.32 -8.26 2.73
N GLN A 45 -16.71 -7.26 2.07
CA GLN A 45 -15.99 -7.49 0.82
C GLN A 45 -14.71 -8.31 1.06
N TRP A 46 -14.02 -8.05 2.17
CA TRP A 46 -12.84 -8.83 2.56
C TRP A 46 -13.20 -10.30 2.78
N ALA A 47 -14.34 -10.57 3.44
CA ALA A 47 -14.85 -11.94 3.62
C ALA A 47 -15.13 -12.64 2.29
N GLU A 48 -15.79 -11.96 1.35
CA GLU A 48 -16.07 -12.49 0.02
C GLU A 48 -14.79 -12.83 -0.75
N GLN A 49 -13.78 -11.97 -0.67
CA GLN A 49 -12.48 -12.17 -1.32
C GLN A 49 -11.67 -13.30 -0.67
N LEU A 50 -11.66 -13.38 0.66
CA LEU A 50 -11.01 -14.47 1.39
C LEU A 50 -11.69 -15.81 1.12
N SER A 51 -13.02 -15.83 0.97
CA SER A 51 -13.75 -17.03 0.56
C SER A 51 -13.36 -17.47 -0.86
N ALA A 52 -13.25 -16.53 -1.81
CA ALA A 52 -12.80 -16.83 -3.17
C ALA A 52 -11.35 -17.34 -3.20
N TYR A 53 -10.48 -16.75 -2.38
CA TYR A 53 -9.11 -17.21 -2.18
C TYR A 53 -9.07 -18.64 -1.63
N ARG A 54 -9.84 -18.94 -0.58
CA ARG A 54 -9.93 -20.28 0.00
C ARG A 54 -10.41 -21.32 -1.02
N GLN A 55 -11.43 -20.99 -1.80
CA GLN A 55 -11.92 -21.85 -2.88
C GLN A 55 -10.86 -22.12 -3.95
N SER A 56 -9.97 -21.15 -4.21
CA SER A 56 -8.86 -21.32 -5.15
C SER A 56 -7.80 -22.28 -4.63
N ILE A 57 -7.58 -22.34 -3.31
CA ILE A 57 -6.74 -23.37 -2.68
C ILE A 57 -7.42 -24.73 -2.76
N ASP A 58 -8.69 -24.82 -2.38
CA ASP A 58 -9.43 -26.09 -2.34
C ASP A 58 -9.61 -26.70 -3.75
N SER A 59 -9.60 -25.85 -4.78
CA SER A 59 -9.65 -26.26 -6.19
C SER A 59 -8.27 -26.46 -6.83
N GLU A 60 -7.19 -26.40 -6.04
CA GLU A 60 -5.79 -26.57 -6.48
C GLU A 60 -5.35 -25.59 -7.59
N VAL A 61 -6.00 -24.42 -7.69
CA VAL A 61 -5.61 -23.36 -8.62
C VAL A 61 -4.36 -22.62 -8.11
N ILE A 62 -4.26 -22.49 -6.80
CA ILE A 62 -3.10 -21.93 -6.10
C ILE A 62 -2.68 -22.89 -4.98
N ASP A 63 -1.37 -23.05 -4.79
CA ASP A 63 -0.87 -23.83 -3.67
C ASP A 63 -1.16 -23.11 -2.33
N PRO A 64 -1.29 -23.83 -1.19
CA PRO A 64 -1.43 -23.18 0.12
C PRO A 64 -0.15 -22.42 0.51
N ALA A 65 -0.32 -21.34 1.28
CA ALA A 65 0.75 -20.54 1.88
C ALA A 65 0.95 -20.87 3.36
N ASP A 66 2.17 -20.65 3.87
CA ASP A 66 2.44 -20.68 5.31
C ASP A 66 1.81 -19.47 6.02
N TYR A 67 1.78 -18.31 5.34
CA TYR A 67 1.22 -17.06 5.87
C TYR A 67 0.37 -16.35 4.81
N VAL A 68 -0.76 -15.80 5.26
CA VAL A 68 -1.64 -14.98 4.42
C VAL A 68 -1.72 -13.58 5.03
N VAL A 69 -1.42 -12.57 4.22
CA VAL A 69 -1.55 -11.17 4.62
C VAL A 69 -2.60 -10.53 3.73
N TYR A 70 -3.65 -10.01 4.35
CA TYR A 70 -4.65 -9.19 3.68
C TYR A 70 -4.32 -7.71 3.93
N MET A 71 -3.91 -7.02 2.87
CA MET A 71 -3.50 -5.63 2.88
C MET A 71 -4.59 -4.75 2.28
N ALA A 72 -5.24 -3.97 3.14
CA ALA A 72 -6.18 -2.93 2.71
C ALA A 72 -5.45 -1.59 2.57
N LEU A 73 -5.41 -1.10 1.34
CA LEU A 73 -4.71 0.13 0.95
C LEU A 73 -5.71 1.29 0.80
N ASP A 74 -5.57 2.28 1.69
CA ASP A 74 -6.45 3.43 1.88
C ASP A 74 -7.92 3.03 2.14
N GLY A 75 -8.85 3.97 2.07
CA GLY A 75 -10.27 3.77 2.35
C GLY A 75 -10.63 3.86 3.84
N LEU A 76 -9.79 4.54 4.61
CA LEU A 76 -9.97 4.78 6.05
C LEU A 76 -10.68 6.12 6.32
N SER A 77 -11.20 6.77 5.27
CA SER A 77 -11.59 8.19 5.27
C SER A 77 -12.85 8.55 6.06
N SER A 78 -13.45 7.63 6.81
CA SER A 78 -14.52 8.00 7.73
C SER A 78 -13.93 8.36 9.09
N ARG A 79 -14.15 9.60 9.55
CA ARG A 79 -13.72 10.16 10.85
C ARG A 79 -14.18 9.38 12.10
N HIS A 80 -14.73 8.19 11.95
CA HIS A 80 -15.46 7.45 12.98
C HIS A 80 -14.99 6.02 13.22
N ILE A 81 -14.10 5.47 12.38
CA ILE A 81 -13.59 4.11 12.56
C ILE A 81 -12.07 4.18 12.61
N SER A 82 -11.47 3.79 13.73
CA SER A 82 -10.02 3.69 13.83
C SER A 82 -9.53 2.44 13.07
N ASN A 83 -8.28 2.45 12.60
CA ASN A 83 -7.67 1.26 11.98
C ASN A 83 -7.78 0.02 12.87
N THR A 84 -7.64 0.23 14.18
CA THR A 84 -7.79 -0.82 15.19
C THR A 84 -9.20 -1.39 15.24
N ASP A 85 -10.23 -0.56 15.11
CA ASP A 85 -11.62 -1.03 15.11
C ASP A 85 -11.92 -1.86 13.86
N LEU A 86 -11.48 -1.40 12.69
CA LEU A 86 -11.72 -2.12 11.43
C LEU A 86 -11.00 -3.48 11.40
N ILE A 87 -9.78 -3.56 11.93
CA ILE A 87 -9.05 -4.83 12.09
C ILE A 87 -9.73 -5.73 13.12
N ALA A 88 -10.19 -5.17 14.25
CA ALA A 88 -10.93 -5.92 15.26
C ALA A 88 -12.24 -6.49 14.68
N ASP A 89 -12.97 -5.69 13.90
CA ASP A 89 -14.17 -6.10 13.18
C ASP A 89 -13.86 -7.24 12.20
N ALA A 90 -12.74 -7.16 11.47
CA ALA A 90 -12.32 -8.22 10.56
C ALA A 90 -12.01 -9.54 11.29
N TYR A 91 -11.28 -9.49 12.40
CA TYR A 91 -11.03 -10.68 13.21
C TYR A 91 -12.30 -11.22 13.88
N ALA A 92 -13.26 -10.37 14.24
CA ALA A 92 -14.53 -10.80 14.85
C ALA A 92 -15.59 -11.26 13.83
N ASN A 93 -15.37 -11.02 12.54
CA ASN A 93 -16.37 -11.31 11.50
C ASN A 93 -16.51 -12.82 11.25
N SER A 94 -17.73 -13.35 11.39
CA SER A 94 -18.01 -14.79 11.25
C SER A 94 -17.74 -15.34 9.86
N ASP A 95 -17.94 -14.54 8.81
CA ASP A 95 -17.76 -14.99 7.42
C ASP A 95 -16.26 -15.10 7.10
N ILE A 96 -15.43 -14.21 7.67
CA ILE A 96 -13.97 -14.34 7.63
C ILE A 96 -13.52 -15.57 8.41
N GLN A 97 -14.03 -15.80 9.62
CA GLN A 97 -13.68 -16.98 10.42
C GLN A 97 -14.06 -18.29 9.71
N ALA A 98 -15.19 -18.32 9.00
CA ALA A 98 -15.65 -19.46 8.23
C ALA A 98 -14.75 -19.81 7.03
N THR A 99 -13.82 -18.93 6.64
CA THR A 99 -12.84 -19.25 5.58
C THR A 99 -11.76 -20.21 6.04
N GLU A 100 -11.57 -20.39 7.35
CA GLU A 100 -10.58 -21.31 7.94
C GLU A 100 -9.18 -21.13 7.31
N ILE A 101 -8.77 -19.87 7.11
CA ILE A 101 -7.44 -19.52 6.62
C ILE A 101 -6.50 -19.42 7.82
N ASP A 102 -5.56 -20.36 7.90
CA ASP A 102 -4.51 -20.36 8.91
C ASP A 102 -3.54 -19.18 8.70
N ASN A 103 -3.00 -18.66 9.80
CA ASN A 103 -1.99 -17.60 9.82
C ASN A 103 -2.37 -16.33 9.02
N LEU A 104 -3.66 -15.98 9.04
CA LEU A 104 -4.18 -14.76 8.41
C LEU A 104 -3.89 -13.50 9.25
N SER A 105 -3.29 -12.51 8.61
CA SER A 105 -3.05 -11.19 9.20
C SER A 105 -3.65 -10.07 8.37
N PHE A 106 -4.23 -9.07 9.03
CA PHE A 106 -4.74 -7.86 8.37
C PHE A 106 -3.78 -6.69 8.57
N VAL A 107 -3.49 -5.97 7.49
CA VAL A 107 -2.68 -4.76 7.52
C VAL A 107 -3.44 -3.64 6.82
N LEU A 108 -3.52 -2.48 7.47
CA LEU A 108 -4.09 -1.26 6.91
C LEU A 108 -2.97 -0.26 6.66
N ILE A 109 -2.82 0.17 5.41
CA ILE A 109 -1.85 1.19 5.02
C ILE A 109 -2.51 2.28 4.20
N GLY A 110 -2.06 3.53 4.32
CA GLY A 110 -2.49 4.59 3.42
C GLY A 110 -1.60 4.68 2.17
N TRP A 111 -2.11 5.32 1.11
CA TRP A 111 -1.27 5.63 -0.07
C TRP A 111 0.01 6.39 0.30
N MET A 112 -0.05 7.28 1.30
CA MET A 112 1.13 8.01 1.76
C MET A 112 2.15 7.10 2.46
N ASP A 113 1.72 6.02 3.12
CA ASP A 113 2.63 5.05 3.72
C ASP A 113 3.34 4.23 2.64
N LEU A 114 2.64 3.90 1.56
CA LEU A 114 3.25 3.29 0.37
C LEU A 114 4.30 4.21 -0.27
N VAL A 115 4.02 5.51 -0.42
CA VAL A 115 5.02 6.47 -0.93
C VAL A 115 6.26 6.49 -0.04
N LYS A 116 6.09 6.56 1.29
CA LYS A 116 7.21 6.55 2.23
C LYS A 116 8.00 5.24 2.14
N ALA A 117 7.32 4.11 2.00
CA ALA A 117 7.96 2.81 1.82
C ALA A 117 8.80 2.80 0.55
N CYS A 118 8.26 3.25 -0.59
CA CYS A 118 9.02 3.37 -1.84
C CYS A 118 10.27 4.25 -1.69
N ALA A 119 10.17 5.37 -0.95
CA ALA A 119 11.30 6.27 -0.72
C ALA A 119 12.35 5.71 0.24
N SER A 120 11.96 4.82 1.16
CA SER A 120 12.84 4.29 2.21
C SER A 120 13.56 2.99 1.82
N VAL A 121 13.15 2.36 0.72
CA VAL A 121 13.79 1.13 0.22
C VAL A 121 15.05 1.49 -0.54
N GLU A 122 16.19 0.95 -0.10
CA GLU A 122 17.44 1.03 -0.85
C GLU A 122 17.42 -0.03 -1.96
N PRO A 123 17.43 0.37 -3.24
CA PRO A 123 17.39 -0.59 -4.34
C PRO A 123 18.72 -1.33 -4.47
N VAL A 124 18.65 -2.65 -4.68
CA VAL A 124 19.84 -3.49 -4.84
C VAL A 124 20.46 -3.32 -6.23
N ASN A 125 19.64 -2.96 -7.22
CA ASN A 125 20.08 -2.81 -8.61
C ASN A 125 19.28 -1.73 -9.35
N SER A 126 19.74 -1.39 -10.56
CA SER A 126 19.11 -0.35 -11.40
C SER A 126 17.70 -0.70 -11.88
N GLY A 127 17.36 -2.00 -11.98
CA GLY A 127 16.02 -2.45 -12.30
C GLY A 127 15.03 -2.14 -11.18
N GLU A 128 15.41 -2.44 -9.94
CA GLU A 128 14.64 -2.09 -8.75
C GLU A 128 14.49 -0.58 -8.59
N GLN A 129 15.57 0.20 -8.78
CA GLN A 129 15.50 1.66 -8.76
C GLN A 129 14.45 2.17 -9.76
N ARG A 130 14.44 1.64 -10.98
CA ARG A 130 13.45 2.04 -12.00
C ARG A 130 12.02 1.71 -11.56
N ILE A 131 11.79 0.55 -10.96
CA ILE A 131 10.46 0.17 -10.45
C ILE A 131 10.01 1.15 -9.36
N LEU A 132 10.88 1.45 -8.40
CA LEU A 132 10.60 2.40 -7.32
C LEU A 132 10.33 3.82 -7.85
N ASP A 133 11.10 4.27 -8.84
CA ASP A 133 10.89 5.56 -9.50
C ASP A 133 9.54 5.62 -10.22
N ASP A 134 9.17 4.57 -10.95
CA ASP A 134 7.92 4.50 -11.70
C ASP A 134 6.70 4.45 -10.75
N MET A 135 6.80 3.68 -9.66
CA MET A 135 5.78 3.67 -8.59
C MET A 135 5.63 5.05 -7.95
N THR A 136 6.75 5.68 -7.57
CA THR A 136 6.75 7.01 -6.95
C THR A 136 6.17 8.07 -7.88
N LYS A 137 6.53 8.05 -9.17
CA LYS A 137 5.94 8.94 -10.18
C LYS A 137 4.44 8.71 -10.32
N ALA A 138 3.99 7.45 -10.40
CA ALA A 138 2.57 7.13 -10.50
C ALA A 138 1.78 7.67 -9.29
N LEU A 139 2.29 7.48 -8.07
CA LEU A 139 1.66 7.99 -6.84
C LEU A 139 1.64 9.53 -6.81
N ASN A 140 2.73 10.17 -7.25
CA ASN A 140 2.83 11.63 -7.39
C ASN A 140 1.76 12.20 -8.35
N LEU A 141 1.42 11.49 -9.44
CA LEU A 141 0.36 11.93 -10.37
C LEU A 141 -1.02 12.04 -9.68
N PHE A 142 -1.23 11.30 -8.59
CA PHE A 142 -2.46 11.35 -7.79
C PHE A 142 -2.33 12.24 -6.54
N GLY A 143 -1.25 13.03 -6.44
CA GLY A 143 -1.04 14.00 -5.37
C GLY A 143 -0.40 13.42 -4.10
N TYR A 144 0.07 12.17 -4.13
CA TYR A 144 0.81 11.58 -3.02
C TYR A 144 2.30 11.75 -3.25
N SER A 145 2.87 12.78 -2.62
CA SER A 145 4.31 13.07 -2.71
C SER A 145 4.96 13.05 -1.33
N PHE A 146 6.11 12.38 -1.24
CA PHE A 146 6.97 12.42 -0.06
C PHE A 146 8.27 13.12 -0.46
N ILE A 147 8.55 14.24 0.20
CA ILE A 147 9.84 14.92 0.09
C ILE A 147 10.57 14.57 1.38
N GLU A 148 11.60 13.73 1.29
CA GLU A 148 12.57 13.66 2.37
C GLU A 148 13.23 15.03 2.47
N THR A 149 12.94 15.76 3.55
CA THR A 149 13.62 17.02 3.82
C THR A 149 15.11 16.74 3.76
N PRO A 150 15.87 17.34 2.81
CA PRO A 150 17.30 17.17 2.78
C PRO A 150 17.85 17.52 4.16
N ARG A 151 18.55 16.60 4.82
CA ARG A 151 19.16 16.84 6.15
C ARG A 151 20.09 18.07 6.18
N GLY A 152 20.40 18.64 5.02
CA GLY A 152 21.12 19.90 4.83
C GLY A 152 20.26 21.17 4.87
N LEU A 153 18.94 21.11 4.67
CA LEU A 153 18.04 22.28 4.74
C LEU A 153 17.92 22.82 6.16
N GLU A 154 17.96 21.94 7.16
CA GLU A 154 18.04 22.34 8.58
C GLU A 154 19.36 23.03 8.93
N LYS A 155 20.42 22.79 8.12
CA LYS A 155 21.74 23.43 8.24
C LYS A 155 21.85 24.71 7.42
N LEU A 156 20.91 24.98 6.52
CA LEU A 156 20.83 26.26 5.82
C LEU A 156 20.39 27.31 6.84
N LYS A 157 21.36 28.00 7.44
CA LYS A 157 21.07 29.23 8.18
C LYS A 157 20.34 30.17 7.24
N PRO A 158 19.25 30.83 7.67
CA PRO A 158 18.69 31.92 6.89
C PRO A 158 19.83 32.88 6.56
N LEU A 159 19.87 33.40 5.34
CA LEU A 159 20.65 34.58 5.04
C LEU A 159 20.17 35.64 6.03
N THR A 160 20.88 35.78 7.16
CA THR A 160 20.75 36.95 8.02
C THR A 160 20.87 38.11 7.06
N ALA A 161 19.88 39.00 7.06
CA ALA A 161 19.86 40.20 6.25
C ALA A 161 21.08 41.06 6.59
N GLY A 162 22.23 40.65 6.07
CA GLY A 162 23.46 41.38 6.01
C GLY A 162 23.26 42.33 4.87
N THR A 163 22.89 43.56 5.22
CA THR A 163 23.19 44.75 4.45
C THR A 163 24.43 44.54 3.59
N SER A 164 24.30 44.86 2.29
CA SER A 164 25.37 44.99 1.29
C SER A 164 25.95 43.72 0.66
N THR A 165 25.23 43.13 -0.30
CA THR A 165 25.89 42.45 -1.44
C THR A 165 25.13 42.55 -2.77
N LEU A 166 24.04 43.34 -2.83
CA LEU A 166 23.41 43.72 -4.11
C LEU A 166 23.98 45.03 -4.71
N ARG A 167 24.92 45.69 -4.02
CA ARG A 167 25.56 46.91 -4.54
C ARG A 167 26.84 46.65 -5.34
N ALA A 168 27.39 45.44 -5.30
CA ALA A 168 28.61 45.08 -6.02
C ALA A 168 28.36 44.68 -7.49
N LEU A 169 27.11 44.46 -7.89
CA LEU A 169 26.74 44.12 -9.28
C LEU A 169 26.07 45.29 -10.03
N ALA A 170 26.01 46.49 -9.43
CA ALA A 170 25.35 47.65 -10.02
C ALA A 170 26.30 48.84 -10.28
N LEU A 171 27.62 48.63 -10.21
CA LEU A 171 28.62 49.69 -10.40
C LEU A 171 29.74 49.34 -11.40
N GLU A 172 29.56 48.32 -12.25
CA GLU A 172 30.44 48.04 -13.41
C GLU A 172 29.82 48.47 -14.75
N GLU A 173 28.90 49.44 -14.75
CA GLU A 173 28.49 50.15 -15.96
C GLU A 173 28.39 51.67 -15.69
N ILE A 174 29.53 52.36 -15.55
CA ILE A 174 29.76 53.75 -16.00
C ILE A 174 31.23 53.89 -16.41
#